data_AF-A0A2E1WH80-F1
#
_entry.id   AF-A0A2E1WH80-F1
#
_cell.length_a   1.000
_cell.length_b   1.000
_cell.length_c   1.000
_cell.angle_alpha   90.00
_cell.angle_beta   90.00
_cell.angle_gamma   90.00
#
_symmetry.space_group_name_H-M   'P 1'
#
loop_
_entity.id
_entity.type
_entity.pdbx_description
1 polymer ?
#
loop_
_entity_poly.entity_id
_entity_poly.type
_entity_poly.pdbx_seq_one_letter_code
_entity_poly.pdbx_strand_id
1 'polypeptide(L)' 'MNTVYYETIDKLEKMGVNPDYVQGWAGGFLGNPEREEQRVTEAYSAGYEDGQNKTTDSAADWKEN' A
#
# COMPACT_ATOMS: atom_id res chain seq x y z
N MET A 1 -11.09 -7.31 -14.09
CA MET A 1 -10.13 -7.59 -13.01
C MET A 1 -8.75 -7.13 -13.45
N ASN A 2 -8.07 -6.27 -12.69
CA ASN A 2 -6.67 -5.94 -12.95
C ASN A 2 -5.78 -6.95 -12.20
N THR A 3 -5.14 -7.86 -12.92
CA THR A 3 -4.36 -8.97 -12.34
C THR A 3 -3.25 -8.48 -11.41
N VAL A 4 -2.53 -7.42 -11.81
CA VAL A 4 -1.42 -6.84 -11.02
C VAL A 4 -1.91 -6.35 -9.66
N TYR A 5 -3.09 -5.71 -9.62
CA TYR A 5 -3.66 -5.22 -8.37
C TYR A 5 -3.91 -6.35 -7.38
N TYR A 6 -4.64 -7.39 -7.81
CA TYR A 6 -5.02 -8.48 -6.91
C TYR A 6 -3.83 -9.33 -6.48
N GLU A 7 -2.88 -9.60 -7.38
CA GLU A 7 -1.67 -10.35 -7.05
C GLU A 7 -0.78 -9.59 -6.06
N THR A 8 -0.65 -8.26 -6.20
CA THR A 8 0.13 -7.46 -5.27
C THR A 8 -0.54 -7.36 -3.90
N ILE A 9 -1.86 -7.13 -3.84
CA ILE A 9 -2.59 -7.12 -2.56
C ILE A 9 -2.46 -8.47 -1.84
N ASP A 10 -2.69 -9.58 -2.54
CA ASP A 10 -2.53 -10.94 -1.98
C ASP A 10 -1.11 -11.20 -1.47
N LYS A 11 -0.08 -10.74 -2.21
CA LYS A 11 1.32 -10.82 -1.76
C LYS A 11 1.56 -10.00 -0.49
N LEU A 12 1.10 -8.75 -0.42
CA LEU A 12 1.30 -7.86 0.72
C LEU A 12 0.59 -8.38 1.98
N GLU A 13 -0.63 -8.87 1.85
CA GLU A 13 -1.39 -9.47 2.95
C GLU A 13 -0.70 -10.75 3.47
N LYS A 14 -0.25 -11.64 2.58
CA LYS A 14 0.52 -12.84 2.96
C LYS A 14 1.87 -12.52 3.59
N MET A 15 2.48 -11.39 3.24
CA MET A 15 3.71 -10.91 3.84
C MET A 15 3.52 -10.36 5.27
N GLY A 16 2.27 -10.18 5.74
CA GLY A 16 1.98 -9.59 7.05
C GLY A 16 2.35 -8.11 7.10
N VAL A 17 2.24 -7.41 5.98
CA VAL A 17 2.53 -5.97 5.92
C VAL A 17 1.42 -5.19 6.63
N ASN A 18 1.81 -4.11 7.31
CA ASN A 18 0.92 -3.21 8.03
C ASN A 18 -0.30 -2.84 7.16
N PRO A 19 -1.54 -2.94 7.70
CA PRO A 19 -2.74 -2.69 6.93
C PRO A 19 -2.83 -1.28 6.33
N ASP A 20 -2.29 -0.25 7.00
CA ASP A 20 -2.28 1.11 6.45
C ASP A 20 -1.40 1.22 5.22
N TYR A 21 -0.26 0.51 5.17
CA TYR A 21 0.56 0.41 3.95
C TYR A 21 -0.22 -0.23 2.81
N VAL A 22 -0.93 -1.34 3.07
CA VAL A 22 -1.75 -2.02 2.04
C VAL A 22 -2.84 -1.10 1.50
N GLN A 23 -3.49 -0.33 2.38
CA GLN A 23 -4.50 0.65 1.99
C GLN A 23 -3.93 1.83 1.21
N GLY A 24 -2.75 2.32 1.61
CA GLY A 24 -1.99 3.31 0.87
C GLY A 24 -1.70 2.82 -0.56
N TRP A 25 -1.13 1.62 -0.67
CA TRP A 25 -0.80 1.00 -1.96
C TRP A 25 -2.01 0.87 -2.87
N ALA A 26 -3.14 0.39 -2.34
CA ALA A 26 -4.38 0.32 -3.09
C ALA A 26 -4.85 1.71 -3.57
N GLY A 27 -4.78 2.72 -2.71
CA GLY A 27 -5.15 4.10 -3.03
C GLY A 27 -4.27 4.70 -4.14
N GLY A 28 -2.96 4.57 -4.02
CA GLY A 28 -2.00 5.07 -5.00
C GLY A 28 -2.14 4.38 -6.36
N PHE A 29 -2.31 3.06 -6.38
CA PHE A 29 -2.49 2.29 -7.61
C PHE A 29 -3.76 2.68 -8.37
N LEU A 30 -4.85 2.95 -7.65
CA LEU A 30 -6.14 3.34 -8.24
C LEU A 30 -6.20 4.84 -8.59
N GLY A 31 -5.22 5.64 -8.15
CA GLY A 31 -5.22 7.09 -8.34
C GLY A 31 -6.29 7.80 -7.51
N ASN A 32 -6.61 7.25 -6.33
CA ASN A 32 -7.53 7.89 -5.39
C ASN A 32 -6.87 9.14 -4.78
N PRO A 33 -7.62 10.18 -4.41
CA PRO A 33 -7.10 11.24 -3.55
C PRO A 33 -6.52 10.67 -2.26
N GLU A 34 -5.47 11.30 -1.74
CA GLU A 34 -4.92 10.94 -0.44
C GLU A 34 -5.95 11.15 0.67
N ARG A 35 -5.80 10.37 1.75
CA ARG A 35 -6.59 10.55 2.98
C ARG A 35 -6.36 11.95 3.55
N GLU A 36 -7.33 12.40 4.35
CA GLU A 36 -7.20 13.62 5.15
C GLU A 36 -5.91 13.56 6.00
N GLU A 37 -5.20 14.69 6.13
CA GLU A 37 -3.89 14.78 6.80
C GLU A 37 -3.89 14.13 8.20
N GLN A 38 -4.99 14.26 8.94
CA GLN A 38 -5.14 13.68 10.29
C GLN A 38 -5.24 12.14 10.32
N ARG A 39 -5.43 11.51 9.16
CA ARG A 39 -5.61 10.06 8.97
C ARG A 39 -4.49 9.43 8.16
N VAL A 40 -3.52 10.25 7.73
CA VAL A 40 -2.31 9.79 7.06
C VAL A 40 -1.33 9.30 8.12
N THR A 41 -0.83 8.09 7.93
CA THR A 41 0.24 7.49 8.72
C THR A 41 1.47 7.31 7.84
N GLU A 42 2.65 7.16 8.44
CA GLU A 42 3.88 6.92 7.68
C GLU A 42 3.77 5.65 6.80
N ALA A 43 3.13 4.59 7.33
CA ALA A 43 2.84 3.36 6.61
C ALA A 43 1.97 3.63 5.39
N TYR A 44 0.89 4.38 5.57
CA TYR A 44 -0.01 4.77 4.48
C TYR A 44 0.71 5.55 3.40
N SER A 45 1.51 6.57 3.76
CA SER A 45 2.23 7.40 2.79
C SER A 45 3.22 6.58 1.97
N ALA A 46 4.00 5.70 2.62
CA ALA A 46 4.92 4.81 1.93
C ALA A 46 4.19 3.85 0.98
N GLY A 47 3.07 3.28 1.43
CA GLY A 47 2.22 2.45 0.59
C GLY A 47 1.67 3.22 -0.60
N TYR A 48 1.18 4.43 -0.39
CA TYR A 48 0.57 5.26 -1.44
C TYR A 48 1.58 5.64 -2.53
N GLU A 49 2.79 6.04 -2.16
CA GLU A 49 3.88 6.28 -3.12
C GLU A 49 4.24 5.02 -3.93
N ASP A 50 4.43 3.88 -3.25
CA ASP A 50 4.67 2.60 -3.92
C ASP A 50 3.52 2.20 -4.85
N GLY A 51 2.28 2.45 -4.44
CA GLY A 51 1.08 2.20 -5.23
C GLY A 51 1.03 3.02 -6.51
N GLN A 52 1.34 4.31 -6.44
CA GLN A 52 1.43 5.19 -7.61
C GLN A 52 2.51 4.72 -8.60
N ASN A 53 3.64 4.24 -8.07
CA ASN A 53 4.76 3.72 -8.85
C ASN A 53 4.60 2.26 -9.28
N LYS A 54 3.59 1.56 -8.75
CA LYS A 54 3.32 0.12 -8.96
C LYS A 54 4.48 -0.77 -8.48
N THR A 55 5.16 -0.36 -7.41
CA THR A 55 6.26 -1.06 -6.74
C THR A 55 5.82 -1.59 -5.38
N THR A 56 6.67 -2.35 -4.70
CA THR A 56 6.45 -2.74 -3.30
C THR A 56 7.76 -2.61 -2.53
N ASP A 57 8.54 -1.58 -2.85
CA ASP A 57 9.95 -1.49 -2.48
C ASP A 57 10.11 -1.23 -0.97
N SER A 58 9.17 -0.48 -0.39
CA SER A 58 9.12 -0.21 1.04
C SER A 58 8.33 -1.25 1.85
N ALA A 59 7.66 -2.22 1.21
CA ALA A 59 6.77 -3.16 1.89
C ALA A 59 7.44 -3.98 3.00
N ALA A 60 8.73 -4.27 2.87
CA ALA A 60 9.49 -5.04 3.86
C ALA A 60 9.69 -4.27 5.18
N ASP A 61 9.78 -2.94 5.11
CA ASP A 61 9.98 -2.07 6.28
C ASP A 61 8.70 -1.97 7.14
N TRP A 62 7.55 -2.29 6.54
CA TRP A 62 6.23 -2.21 7.17
C TRP A 62 5.67 -3.57 7.59
N LYS A 63 6.48 -4.62 7.69
CA LYS A 63 6.01 -5.92 8.23
C LYS A 63 5.68 -5.81 9.71
N GLU A 64 4.51 -6.30 10.10
CA GLU A 64 4.15 -6.48 11.51
C GLU A 64 4.63 -7.86 11.98
N ASN A 65 5.21 -7.91 13.19
CA ASN A 65 5.75 -9.14 13.81
C ASN A 65 4.65 -9.96 14.50
#